data_AF-A0A965RC98-F1
#
_entry.id   AF-A0A965RC98-F1
#
_cell.length_a   1.000
_cell.length_b   1.000
_cell.length_c   1.000
_cell.angle_alpha   90.00
_cell.angle_beta   90.00
_cell.angle_gamma   90.00
#
_symmetry.space_group_name_H-M   'P 1'
#
loop_
_entity.id
_entity.type
_entity.pdbx_description
1 polymer ?
#
loop_
_entity_poly.entity_id
_entity_poly.type
_entity_poly.pdbx_seq_one_letter_code
_entity_poly.pdbx_strand_id
1 'polypeptide(L)'
;MKRFTRIACAALGALLLVACGSREPSTRGGPPTLRLLTESQYRNVIADVFGEHIEVAARFDPIVRVEGLLAIGAGRATVTPFGVERYIALARSIATQVMAEGNRELLVSCQPAQGATFDAQCAERFIAQTGRYLFRRPLAAAEVASFMQLAERAAASRGDFHAGLAYGLQAMLASPEFLFVAENVVTDKTGQPQLDGYSRATRLSLFLWNTTPDEALLAAAERGELDDMRGIRRQVERMMASTRFETGVRAFFTDMLALDDFQTLEKDSSLYPAFSLAVANDAREQVLRTLIDMLLVREEDYRDIFTTRRTVMSGPLGLVYRVPAASPSGGWVPFEFPEGDPRAGIQTQLSFVALHSHPGKSSPTLRGKAIRELLLCQRVPDPPGSVNFDLFNDP
;
A
#
# COMPACT_ATOMS: atom_id res chain seq x y z
N MET A 1 -70.20 -22.06 3.10
CA MET A 1 -70.11 -20.70 3.68
C MET A 1 -68.76 -20.54 4.36
N LYS A 2 -67.98 -19.57 3.89
CA LYS A 2 -66.96 -18.74 4.58
C LYS A 2 -65.90 -19.49 5.42
N ARG A 3 -64.66 -19.65 4.91
CA ARG A 3 -63.56 -18.65 4.94
C ARG A 3 -63.44 -18.01 6.33
N PHE A 4 -62.48 -18.41 7.17
CA PHE A 4 -61.78 -17.58 8.18
C PHE A 4 -60.87 -18.44 9.08
N THR A 5 -59.76 -19.01 8.60
CA THR A 5 -58.75 -19.59 9.54
C THR A 5 -57.33 -19.81 8.98
N ARG A 6 -56.84 -18.97 8.03
CA ARG A 6 -55.45 -19.12 7.52
C ARG A 6 -54.66 -17.80 7.39
N ILE A 7 -54.94 -16.80 8.23
CA ILE A 7 -54.20 -15.51 8.18
C ILE A 7 -53.32 -15.28 9.43
N ALA A 8 -53.42 -16.09 10.49
CA ALA A 8 -52.69 -15.80 11.73
C ALA A 8 -51.21 -16.27 11.78
N CYS A 9 -50.74 -17.17 10.90
CA CYS A 9 -49.35 -17.66 10.96
C CYS A 9 -48.37 -16.98 9.97
N ALA A 10 -48.85 -16.21 8.99
CA ALA A 10 -47.95 -15.56 8.03
C ALA A 10 -47.44 -14.18 8.50
N ALA A 11 -48.15 -13.53 9.44
CA ALA A 11 -47.79 -12.19 9.90
C ALA A 11 -46.70 -12.17 10.99
N LEU A 12 -46.50 -13.25 11.75
CA LEU A 12 -45.41 -13.33 12.74
C LEU A 12 -44.05 -13.71 12.16
N GLY A 13 -44.00 -14.33 10.96
CA GLY A 13 -42.75 -14.66 10.28
C GLY A 13 -42.09 -13.48 9.57
N ALA A 14 -42.87 -12.46 9.20
CA ALA A 14 -42.39 -11.30 8.45
C ALA A 14 -41.81 -10.18 9.34
N LEU A 15 -42.12 -10.15 10.64
CA LEU A 15 -41.58 -9.14 11.57
C LEU A 15 -40.22 -9.50 12.17
N LEU A 16 -39.76 -10.76 12.06
CA LEU A 16 -38.45 -11.19 12.57
C LEU A 16 -37.31 -11.07 11.55
N LEU A 17 -37.62 -10.85 10.26
CA LEU A 17 -36.61 -10.69 9.21
C LEU A 17 -36.21 -9.22 8.96
N VAL A 18 -36.89 -8.26 9.59
CA VAL A 18 -36.60 -6.81 9.45
C VAL A 18 -35.66 -6.30 10.57
N ALA A 19 -35.33 -7.14 11.57
CA ALA A 19 -34.51 -6.74 12.71
C ALA A 19 -33.02 -7.06 12.58
N CYS A 20 -32.60 -7.88 11.61
CA CYS A 20 -31.19 -8.04 11.25
C CYS A 20 -30.80 -7.03 10.18
N GLY A 21 -30.96 -5.73 10.48
CA GLY A 21 -30.06 -4.77 9.86
C GLY A 21 -28.66 -5.21 10.26
N SER A 22 -27.87 -5.63 9.27
CA SER A 22 -26.45 -5.93 9.45
C SER A 22 -25.76 -4.64 9.88
N ARG A 23 -25.87 -4.29 11.16
CA ARG A 23 -24.98 -3.33 11.77
C ARG A 23 -23.62 -3.99 11.67
N GLU A 24 -22.78 -3.41 10.81
CA GLU A 24 -21.36 -3.72 10.82
C GLU A 24 -20.88 -3.78 12.27
N PRO A 25 -20.11 -4.81 12.65
CA PRO A 25 -19.63 -4.93 14.01
C PRO A 25 -18.91 -3.64 14.38
N SER A 26 -19.20 -3.09 15.56
CA SER A 26 -18.58 -1.86 16.02
C SER A 26 -17.05 -2.07 16.08
N THR A 27 -16.32 -1.45 15.17
CA THR A 27 -14.87 -1.51 15.15
C THR A 27 -14.32 -0.51 16.17
N ARG A 28 -13.55 -0.97 17.16
CA ARG A 28 -12.67 -0.08 17.92
C ARG A 28 -11.38 0.07 17.12
N GLY A 29 -10.96 1.31 16.88
CA GLY A 29 -9.66 1.56 16.26
C GLY A 29 -8.54 0.91 17.07
N GLY A 30 -7.47 0.50 16.39
CA GLY A 30 -6.25 0.03 17.05
C GLY A 30 -5.61 1.14 17.89
N PRO A 31 -4.74 0.77 18.86
CA PRO A 31 -3.98 1.76 19.61
C PRO A 31 -3.12 2.62 18.65
N PRO A 32 -2.78 3.86 19.04
CA PRO A 32 -1.79 4.65 18.32
C PRO A 32 -0.48 3.88 18.16
N THR A 33 0.14 4.01 16.99
CA THR A 33 1.34 3.25 16.64
C THR A 33 2.48 4.17 16.19
N LEU A 34 3.70 3.67 16.36
CA LEU A 34 4.87 4.12 15.63
C LEU A 34 5.24 2.98 14.68
N ARG A 35 5.29 3.26 13.38
CA ARG A 35 5.64 2.24 12.38
C ARG A 35 6.57 2.79 11.32
N LEU A 36 7.38 1.94 10.72
CA LEU A 36 8.15 2.31 9.55
C LEU A 36 7.20 2.52 8.35
N LEU A 37 7.59 3.36 7.40
CA LEU A 37 7.01 3.31 6.06
C LEU A 37 7.32 1.94 5.45
N THR A 38 6.33 1.33 4.78
CA THR A 38 6.61 0.16 3.94
C THR A 38 7.46 0.60 2.74
N GLU A 39 8.14 -0.35 2.09
CA GLU A 39 8.91 -0.05 0.87
C GLU A 39 8.05 0.64 -0.19
N SER A 40 6.83 0.15 -0.43
CA SER A 40 5.92 0.76 -1.41
C SER A 40 5.51 2.18 -1.01
N GLN A 41 5.25 2.43 0.28
CA GLN A 41 4.92 3.77 0.77
C GLN A 41 6.12 4.72 0.62
N TYR A 42 7.33 4.28 0.97
CA TYR A 42 8.54 5.09 0.80
C TYR A 42 8.69 5.50 -0.68
N ARG A 43 8.65 4.54 -1.60
CA ARG A 43 8.78 4.79 -3.04
C ARG A 43 7.71 5.73 -3.57
N ASN A 44 6.45 5.51 -3.19
CA ASN A 44 5.34 6.36 -3.61
C ASN A 44 5.46 7.80 -3.08
N VAL A 45 5.91 7.98 -1.83
CA VAL A 45 6.14 9.32 -1.28
C VAL A 45 7.23 10.05 -2.07
N ILE A 46 8.34 9.37 -2.40
CA ILE A 46 9.40 9.98 -3.23
C ILE A 46 8.86 10.35 -4.61
N ALA A 47 8.10 9.45 -5.25
CA ALA A 47 7.51 9.71 -6.56
C ALA A 47 6.49 10.86 -6.54
N ASP A 48 5.67 10.99 -5.50
CA ASP A 48 4.70 12.08 -5.38
C ASP A 48 5.35 13.43 -5.04
N VAL A 49 6.44 13.44 -4.27
CA VAL A 49 7.11 14.68 -3.84
C VAL A 49 8.10 15.17 -4.90
N PHE A 50 8.80 14.25 -5.57
CA PHE A 50 9.90 14.59 -6.49
C PHE A 50 9.69 14.11 -7.93
N GLY A 51 8.64 13.35 -8.20
CA GLY A 51 8.35 12.77 -9.52
C GLY A 51 8.83 11.33 -9.69
N GLU A 52 8.14 10.56 -10.52
CA GLU A 52 8.41 9.13 -10.78
C GLU A 52 9.79 8.86 -11.41
N HIS A 53 10.41 9.87 -12.00
CA HIS A 53 11.74 9.78 -12.61
C HIS A 53 12.87 9.75 -11.57
N ILE A 54 12.58 10.05 -10.29
CA ILE A 54 13.55 9.96 -9.21
C ILE A 54 13.60 8.53 -8.69
N GLU A 55 14.70 7.85 -8.99
CA GLU A 55 14.85 6.42 -8.75
C GLU A 55 15.25 6.11 -7.30
N VAL A 56 14.48 5.22 -6.69
CA VAL A 56 14.75 4.66 -5.35
C VAL A 56 15.48 3.32 -5.52
N ALA A 57 16.74 3.33 -5.96
CA ALA A 57 17.51 2.12 -6.22
C ALA A 57 18.10 1.50 -4.93
N ALA A 58 17.24 0.95 -4.08
CA ALA A 58 17.66 0.25 -2.86
C ALA A 58 16.75 -0.91 -2.50
N ARG A 59 17.29 -1.80 -1.66
CA ARG A 59 16.71 -3.11 -1.38
C ARG A 59 15.89 -3.28 -0.09
N PHE A 60 15.58 -2.27 0.72
CA PHE A 60 14.92 -2.34 2.06
C PHE A 60 15.26 -3.52 3.03
N ASP A 61 14.88 -3.42 4.30
CA ASP A 61 14.93 -4.56 5.22
C ASP A 61 13.53 -5.22 5.20
N PRO A 62 13.42 -6.56 5.13
CA PRO A 62 12.12 -7.21 4.99
C PRO A 62 11.26 -6.98 6.24
N ILE A 63 10.00 -6.63 6.02
CA ILE A 63 8.98 -6.52 7.07
C ILE A 63 8.22 -7.84 7.12
N VAL A 64 7.91 -8.31 8.32
CA VAL A 64 7.11 -9.53 8.51
C VAL A 64 5.65 -9.17 8.63
N ARG A 65 4.78 -9.88 7.92
CA ARG A 65 3.31 -9.73 8.03
C ARG A 65 2.84 -10.00 9.46
N VAL A 66 2.00 -9.13 9.98
CA VAL A 66 1.33 -9.30 11.27
C VAL A 66 -0.17 -9.12 11.02
N GLU A 67 -0.98 -10.06 11.53
CA GLU A 67 -2.43 -10.08 11.22
C GLU A 67 -2.71 -10.02 9.71
N GLY A 68 -1.88 -10.68 8.90
CA GLY A 68 -2.03 -10.78 7.45
C GLY A 68 -1.45 -9.62 6.62
N LEU A 69 -1.02 -8.51 7.24
CA LEU A 69 -0.61 -7.30 6.50
C LEU A 69 0.82 -6.86 6.85
N LEU A 70 1.60 -6.45 5.84
CA LEU A 70 2.89 -5.78 6.01
C LEU A 70 2.71 -4.40 6.61
N ALA A 71 1.64 -3.68 6.25
CA ALA A 71 1.36 -2.35 6.80
C ALA A 71 1.22 -2.38 8.33
N ILE A 72 0.66 -3.46 8.90
CA ILE A 72 0.59 -3.69 10.35
C ILE A 72 1.95 -4.16 10.87
N GLY A 73 2.58 -5.10 10.15
CA GLY A 73 3.92 -5.60 10.47
C GLY A 73 4.99 -4.52 10.60
N ALA A 74 4.84 -3.42 9.86
CA ALA A 74 5.74 -2.27 9.90
C ALA A 74 5.82 -1.61 11.28
N GLY A 75 4.80 -1.79 12.13
CA GLY A 75 4.80 -1.36 13.54
C GLY A 75 5.67 -2.21 14.46
N ARG A 76 6.20 -3.34 13.96
CA ARG A 76 7.16 -4.22 14.66
C ARG A 76 8.52 -4.27 13.96
N ALA A 77 8.69 -3.51 12.89
CA ALA A 77 9.94 -3.48 12.13
C ALA A 77 11.04 -2.81 12.96
N THR A 78 12.24 -3.38 12.92
CA THR A 78 13.44 -2.82 13.54
C THR A 78 14.38 -2.34 12.45
N VAL A 79 14.96 -1.15 12.61
CA VAL A 79 16.00 -0.65 11.72
C VAL A 79 17.36 -1.07 12.27
N THR A 80 18.07 -1.92 11.52
CA THR A 80 19.42 -2.36 11.89
C THR A 80 20.43 -1.24 11.64
N PRO A 81 21.64 -1.26 12.23
CA PRO A 81 22.68 -0.29 11.89
C PRO A 81 22.98 -0.22 10.38
N PHE A 82 23.03 -1.38 9.72
CA PHE A 82 23.17 -1.46 8.27
C PHE A 82 21.95 -0.88 7.53
N GLY A 83 20.74 -1.10 8.06
CA GLY A 83 19.52 -0.45 7.58
C GLY A 83 19.61 1.08 7.63
N VAL A 84 20.14 1.65 8.72
CA VAL A 84 20.38 3.10 8.83
C VAL A 84 21.35 3.59 7.76
N GLU A 85 22.49 2.93 7.59
CA GLU A 85 23.47 3.29 6.55
C GLU A 85 22.86 3.25 5.15
N ARG A 86 22.00 2.27 4.87
CA ARG A 86 21.27 2.17 3.60
C ARG A 86 20.28 3.31 3.40
N TYR A 87 19.53 3.70 4.44
CA TYR A 87 18.64 4.86 4.35
C TYR A 87 19.42 6.15 4.11
N ILE A 88 20.58 6.33 4.74
CA ILE A 88 21.45 7.49 4.50
C ILE A 88 21.99 7.49 3.06
N ALA A 89 22.41 6.33 2.54
CA ALA A 89 22.88 6.20 1.16
C ALA A 89 21.75 6.49 0.16
N LEU A 90 20.54 6.00 0.44
CA LEU A 90 19.36 6.25 -0.37
C LEU A 90 18.96 7.72 -0.37
N ALA A 91 18.93 8.35 0.81
CA ALA A 91 18.68 9.77 0.99
C ALA A 91 19.68 10.62 0.19
N ARG A 92 20.96 10.25 0.21
CA ARG A 92 21.99 10.92 -0.59
C ARG A 92 21.76 10.76 -2.10
N SER A 93 21.41 9.55 -2.54
CA SER A 93 21.12 9.28 -3.96
C SER A 93 19.94 10.11 -4.46
N ILE A 94 18.82 10.10 -3.71
CA ILE A 94 17.63 10.87 -4.04
C ILE A 94 17.94 12.36 -4.04
N ALA A 95 18.60 12.88 -3.00
CA ALA A 95 18.94 14.30 -2.95
C ALA A 95 19.86 14.74 -4.10
N THR A 96 20.78 13.87 -4.54
CA THR A 96 21.64 14.12 -5.70
C THR A 96 20.82 14.19 -6.99
N GLN A 97 19.86 13.28 -7.18
CA GLN A 97 18.98 13.29 -8.34
C GLN A 97 18.06 14.52 -8.36
N VAL A 98 17.48 14.89 -7.21
CA VAL A 98 16.62 16.08 -7.08
C VAL A 98 17.38 17.36 -7.41
N MET A 99 18.66 17.45 -7.01
CA MET A 99 19.51 18.62 -7.24
C MET A 99 20.28 18.58 -8.56
N ALA A 100 20.09 17.54 -9.38
CA ALA A 100 20.71 17.46 -10.70
C ALA A 100 20.12 18.51 -11.66
N GLU A 101 20.93 18.95 -12.62
CA GLU A 101 20.47 19.82 -13.71
C GLU A 101 19.34 19.14 -14.50
N GLY A 102 18.31 19.90 -14.84
CA GLY A 102 17.05 19.43 -15.41
C GLY A 102 15.97 19.16 -14.35
N ASN A 103 16.35 18.59 -13.21
CA ASN A 103 15.41 18.28 -12.12
C ASN A 103 15.26 19.47 -11.17
N ARG A 104 16.35 20.11 -10.76
CA ARG A 104 16.31 21.20 -9.78
C ARG A 104 15.51 22.41 -10.26
N GLU A 105 15.45 22.66 -11.56
CA GLU A 105 14.68 23.75 -12.17
C GLU A 105 13.16 23.51 -12.05
N LEU A 106 12.74 22.25 -11.94
CA LEU A 106 11.35 21.84 -11.74
C LEU A 106 10.99 21.65 -10.26
N LEU A 107 11.92 21.10 -9.48
CA LEU A 107 11.68 20.65 -8.11
C LEU A 107 12.05 21.69 -7.05
N VAL A 108 12.94 22.63 -7.35
CA VAL A 108 13.28 23.74 -6.45
C VAL A 108 12.56 25.00 -6.90
N SER A 109 11.59 25.45 -6.11
CA SER A 109 10.67 26.56 -6.46
C SER A 109 11.30 27.96 -6.46
N CYS A 110 12.62 28.06 -6.34
CA CYS A 110 13.36 29.31 -6.26
C CYS A 110 14.80 29.12 -6.77
N GLN A 111 15.46 30.24 -7.04
CA GLN A 111 16.86 30.29 -7.45
C GLN A 111 17.65 31.16 -6.46
N PRO A 112 18.92 30.83 -6.17
CA PRO A 112 19.74 31.67 -5.32
C PRO A 112 20.02 33.03 -5.99
N ALA A 113 20.17 34.08 -5.17
CA ALA A 113 20.64 35.36 -5.66
C ALA A 113 21.96 35.23 -6.46
N GLN A 114 22.14 36.06 -7.49
CA GLN A 114 23.30 35.97 -8.39
C GLN A 114 24.62 36.08 -7.61
N GLY A 115 25.48 35.05 -7.75
CA GLY A 115 26.78 34.99 -7.07
C GLY A 115 26.73 34.62 -5.59
N ALA A 116 25.54 34.36 -5.02
CA ALA A 116 25.42 33.87 -3.66
C ALA A 116 25.80 32.39 -3.57
N THR A 117 26.71 32.06 -2.66
CA THR A 117 27.01 30.66 -2.32
C THR A 117 25.90 30.03 -1.50
N PHE A 118 25.12 30.85 -0.78
CA PHE A 118 23.94 30.41 -0.05
C PHE A 118 22.85 31.50 -0.07
N ASP A 119 21.60 31.09 -0.31
CA ASP A 119 20.41 31.95 -0.24
C ASP A 119 19.45 31.39 0.81
N ALA A 120 19.38 32.06 1.96
CA ALA A 120 18.61 31.58 3.10
C ALA A 120 17.11 31.53 2.81
N GLN A 121 16.58 32.51 2.08
CA GLN A 121 15.15 32.59 1.80
C GLN A 121 14.73 31.47 0.84
N CYS A 122 15.55 31.20 -0.18
CA CYS A 122 15.28 30.12 -1.11
C CYS A 122 15.40 28.74 -0.43
N ALA A 123 16.47 28.51 0.34
CA ALA A 123 16.65 27.26 1.06
C ALA A 123 15.53 27.00 2.07
N GLU A 124 15.11 28.02 2.83
CA GLU A 124 14.01 27.90 3.81
C GLU A 124 12.70 27.52 3.12
N ARG A 125 12.37 28.19 2.00
CA ARG A 125 11.16 27.88 1.22
C ARG A 125 11.17 26.43 0.75
N PHE A 126 12.28 25.98 0.16
CA PHE A 126 12.39 24.60 -0.32
C PHE A 126 12.26 23.58 0.82
N ILE A 127 12.97 23.79 1.94
CA ILE A 127 12.95 22.90 3.10
C ILE A 127 11.56 22.86 3.72
N ALA A 128 10.90 24.00 3.90
CA ALA A 128 9.57 24.05 4.49
C ALA A 128 8.50 23.38 3.59
N GLN A 129 8.53 23.66 2.28
CA GLN A 129 7.59 23.07 1.32
C GLN A 129 7.79 21.57 1.20
N THR A 130 9.03 21.11 0.97
CA THR A 130 9.35 19.69 0.83
C THR A 130 9.10 18.94 2.13
N GLY A 131 9.51 19.53 3.26
CA GLY A 131 9.37 18.94 4.57
C GLY A 131 7.92 18.72 4.97
N ARG A 132 7.02 19.63 4.58
CA ARG A 132 5.58 19.49 4.84
C ARG A 132 5.02 18.16 4.31
N TYR A 133 5.47 17.72 3.13
CA TYR A 133 5.06 16.45 2.55
C TYR A 133 5.86 15.25 3.08
N LEU A 134 7.17 15.40 3.28
CA LEU A 134 7.99 14.30 3.81
C LEU A 134 7.59 13.93 5.25
N PHE A 135 7.37 14.93 6.09
CA PHE A 135 7.01 14.73 7.51
C PHE A 135 5.49 14.68 7.72
N ARG A 136 4.71 14.99 6.66
CA ARG A 136 3.24 14.93 6.63
C ARG A 136 2.58 15.86 7.65
N ARG A 137 3.29 16.94 8.00
CA ARG A 137 2.89 18.04 8.90
C ARG A 137 3.81 19.24 8.63
N PRO A 138 3.42 20.47 9.04
CA PRO A 138 4.38 21.57 9.14
C PRO A 138 5.60 21.17 9.97
N LEU A 139 6.79 21.57 9.49
CA LEU A 139 8.00 21.46 10.28
C LEU A 139 7.96 22.49 11.42
N ALA A 140 8.45 22.09 12.58
CA ALA A 140 8.74 23.01 13.66
C ALA A 140 9.91 23.93 13.26
N ALA A 141 9.91 25.15 13.79
CA ALA A 141 10.96 26.14 13.50
C ALA A 141 12.38 25.60 13.78
N ALA A 142 12.54 24.80 14.84
CA ALA A 142 13.82 24.16 15.17
C ALA A 142 14.28 23.10 14.15
N GLU A 143 13.32 22.38 13.54
CA GLU A 143 13.61 21.41 12.48
C GLU A 143 14.08 22.13 11.21
N VAL A 144 13.36 23.18 10.80
CA VAL A 144 13.76 24.04 9.67
C VAL A 144 15.16 24.60 9.90
N ALA A 145 15.42 25.19 11.07
CA ALA A 145 16.72 25.78 11.40
C ALA A 145 17.86 24.75 11.35
N SER A 146 17.61 23.51 11.77
CA SER A 146 18.61 22.44 11.76
C SER A 146 18.97 21.99 10.34
N PHE A 147 17.99 21.83 9.45
CA PHE A 147 18.24 21.50 8.03
C PHE A 147 18.88 22.67 7.28
N MET A 148 18.47 23.91 7.59
CA MET A 148 19.08 25.13 7.07
C MET A 148 20.56 25.24 7.43
N GLN A 149 20.91 25.00 8.70
CA GLN A 149 22.30 25.05 9.16
C GLN A 149 23.18 24.01 8.44
N LEU A 150 22.64 22.80 8.21
CA LEU A 150 23.37 21.78 7.46
C LEU A 150 23.57 22.20 6.00
N ALA A 151 22.53 22.73 5.36
CA ALA A 151 22.60 23.19 3.98
C ALA A 151 23.60 24.34 3.81
N GLU A 152 23.58 25.32 4.72
CA GLU A 152 24.50 26.46 4.71
C GLU A 152 25.96 26.03 4.86
N ARG A 153 26.27 25.16 5.84
CA ARG A 153 27.63 24.64 6.05
C ARG A 153 28.14 23.86 4.84
N ALA A 154 27.28 23.02 4.25
CA ALA A 154 27.63 22.25 3.07
C ALA A 154 27.81 23.16 1.84
N ALA A 155 26.96 24.16 1.66
CA ALA A 155 27.10 25.16 0.59
C ALA A 155 28.42 25.91 0.72
N ALA A 156 28.77 26.39 1.91
CA ALA A 156 30.01 27.10 2.19
C ALA A 156 31.26 26.23 1.90
N SER A 157 31.24 24.95 2.30
CA SER A 157 32.35 24.03 2.04
C SER A 157 32.49 23.61 0.58
N ARG A 158 31.40 23.59 -0.19
CA ARG A 158 31.38 23.14 -1.59
C ARG A 158 31.48 24.31 -2.58
N GLY A 159 31.19 25.54 -2.13
CA GLY A 159 31.05 26.70 -2.99
C GLY A 159 29.84 26.64 -3.92
N ASP A 160 28.83 25.82 -3.59
CA ASP A 160 27.67 25.56 -4.45
C ASP A 160 26.38 25.43 -3.63
N PHE A 161 25.38 26.25 -3.98
CA PHE A 161 24.09 26.33 -3.28
C PHE A 161 23.31 25.01 -3.35
N HIS A 162 23.23 24.41 -4.53
CA HIS A 162 22.44 23.19 -4.75
C HIS A 162 23.07 21.97 -4.08
N ALA A 163 24.40 21.89 -4.06
CA ALA A 163 25.14 20.92 -3.28
C ALA A 163 24.81 21.08 -1.79
N GLY A 164 24.79 22.31 -1.26
CA GLY A 164 24.34 22.56 0.10
C GLY A 164 22.91 22.11 0.36
N LEU A 165 21.98 22.50 -0.50
CA LEU A 165 20.57 22.13 -0.39
C LEU A 165 20.37 20.60 -0.46
N ALA A 166 21.19 19.89 -1.25
CA ALA A 166 21.21 18.42 -1.28
C ALA A 166 21.52 17.81 0.09
N TYR A 167 22.44 18.38 0.87
CA TYR A 167 22.73 17.89 2.23
C TYR A 167 21.57 18.14 3.19
N GLY A 168 20.89 19.29 3.07
CA GLY A 168 19.67 19.57 3.83
C GLY A 168 18.57 18.53 3.54
N LEU A 169 18.30 18.28 2.25
CA LEU A 169 17.33 17.27 1.81
C LEU A 169 17.73 15.85 2.22
N GLN A 170 19.01 15.50 2.10
CA GLN A 170 19.53 14.20 2.54
C GLN A 170 19.24 13.99 4.03
N ALA A 171 19.43 15.01 4.88
CA ALA A 171 19.13 14.89 6.30
C ALA A 171 17.62 14.74 6.57
N MET A 172 16.76 15.40 5.80
CA MET A 172 15.31 15.22 5.89
C MET A 172 14.90 13.78 5.51
N LEU A 173 15.45 13.25 4.43
CA LEU A 173 15.19 11.89 3.94
C LEU A 173 15.80 10.77 4.80
N ALA A 174 16.77 11.10 5.65
CA ALA A 174 17.32 10.19 6.65
C ALA A 174 16.68 10.36 8.04
N SER A 175 15.80 11.36 8.21
CA SER A 175 15.18 11.68 9.49
C SER A 175 14.16 10.61 9.91
N PRO A 176 14.10 10.25 11.21
CA PRO A 176 13.02 9.44 11.74
C PRO A 176 11.62 9.99 11.45
N GLU A 177 11.47 11.32 11.38
CA GLU A 177 10.19 11.99 11.06
C GLU A 177 9.68 11.66 9.64
N PHE A 178 10.60 11.34 8.72
CA PHE A 178 10.23 10.85 7.39
C PHE A 178 10.08 9.33 7.38
N LEU A 179 11.07 8.60 7.90
CA LEU A 179 11.12 7.13 7.83
C LEU A 179 10.00 6.45 8.62
N PHE A 180 9.58 7.06 9.74
CA PHE A 180 8.53 6.55 10.60
C PHE A 180 7.26 7.37 10.47
N VAL A 181 6.13 6.68 10.65
CA VAL A 181 4.80 7.25 10.82
C VAL A 181 4.48 7.15 12.30
N ALA A 182 4.57 8.30 12.98
CA ALA A 182 4.20 8.44 14.38
C ALA A 182 2.77 8.99 14.49
N GLU A 183 1.94 8.34 15.30
CA GLU A 183 0.58 8.78 15.56
C GLU A 183 0.50 9.51 16.89
N ASN A 184 0.15 10.79 16.84
CA ASN A 184 0.04 11.64 18.01
C ASN A 184 -1.39 11.63 18.55
N VAL A 185 -1.52 11.48 19.87
CA VAL A 185 -2.80 11.53 20.58
C VAL A 185 -2.98 12.89 21.23
N VAL A 186 -4.15 13.47 21.02
CA VAL A 186 -4.63 14.69 21.67
C VAL A 186 -5.97 14.41 22.36
N THR A 187 -6.38 15.30 23.25
CA THR A 187 -7.69 15.23 23.88
C THR A 187 -8.71 15.95 23.00
N ASP A 188 -9.85 15.31 22.71
CA ASP A 188 -10.94 15.90 21.95
C ASP A 188 -11.77 16.89 22.80
N LYS A 189 -12.77 17.53 22.18
CA LYS A 189 -13.66 18.50 22.87
C LYS A 189 -14.51 17.88 23.98
N THR A 190 -14.64 16.55 24.01
CA THR A 190 -15.39 15.79 25.02
C THR A 190 -14.50 15.19 26.12
N GLY A 191 -13.18 15.43 26.05
CA GLY A 191 -12.21 14.89 27.00
C GLY A 191 -11.70 13.49 26.65
N GLN A 192 -12.05 12.95 25.49
CA GLN A 192 -11.64 11.61 25.04
C GLN A 192 -10.34 11.67 24.22
N PRO A 193 -9.48 10.65 24.31
CA PRO A 193 -8.28 10.57 23.48
C PRO A 193 -8.66 10.37 22.01
N GLN A 194 -8.04 11.15 21.14
CA GLN A 194 -8.17 11.04 19.68
C GLN A 194 -6.82 11.29 19.00
N LEU A 195 -6.67 10.85 17.76
CA LEU A 195 -5.51 11.27 16.97
C LEU A 195 -5.57 12.76 16.65
N ASP A 196 -4.43 13.42 16.48
CA ASP A 196 -4.40 14.78 15.94
C ASP A 196 -4.80 14.81 14.44
N GLY A 197 -5.02 16.02 13.92
CA GLY A 197 -5.42 16.21 12.52
C GLY A 197 -4.42 15.63 11.53
N TYR A 198 -3.11 15.83 11.75
CA TYR A 198 -2.06 15.38 10.83
C TYR A 198 -1.87 13.85 10.84
N SER A 199 -2.01 13.21 12.00
CA SER A 199 -2.01 11.75 12.15
C SER A 199 -3.21 11.14 11.43
N ARG A 200 -4.39 11.76 11.50
CA ARG A 200 -5.56 11.35 10.72
C ARG A 200 -5.35 11.53 9.22
N ALA A 201 -4.84 12.67 8.78
CA ALA A 201 -4.50 12.93 7.38
C ALA A 201 -3.53 11.88 6.84
N THR A 202 -2.46 11.62 7.58
CA THR A 202 -1.45 10.62 7.24
C THR A 202 -2.03 9.21 7.16
N ARG A 203 -2.86 8.84 8.14
CA ARG A 203 -3.51 7.52 8.16
C ARG A 203 -4.44 7.36 6.95
N LEU A 204 -5.22 8.39 6.60
CA LEU A 204 -6.08 8.38 5.42
C LEU A 204 -5.27 8.28 4.13
N SER A 205 -4.21 9.06 3.96
CA SER A 205 -3.40 9.07 2.72
C SER A 205 -2.67 7.75 2.51
N LEU A 206 -2.06 7.19 3.56
CA LEU A 206 -1.34 5.94 3.46
C LEU A 206 -2.28 4.74 3.28
N PHE A 207 -3.52 4.83 3.76
CA PHE A 207 -4.53 3.80 3.53
C PHE A 207 -5.14 3.89 2.13
N LEU A 208 -5.60 5.07 1.71
CA LEU A 208 -6.37 5.24 0.46
C LEU A 208 -5.49 5.44 -0.78
N TRP A 209 -4.30 6.01 -0.64
CA TRP A 209 -3.40 6.32 -1.76
C TRP A 209 -2.02 5.67 -1.64
N ASN A 210 -1.72 5.01 -0.52
CA ASN A 210 -0.41 4.42 -0.24
C ASN A 210 0.75 5.42 -0.39
N THR A 211 0.53 6.68 -0.01
CA THR A 211 1.49 7.78 -0.17
C THR A 211 1.22 8.95 0.80
N THR A 212 2.01 10.01 0.72
CA THR A 212 1.89 11.22 1.55
C THR A 212 0.56 11.97 1.31
N PRO A 213 -0.01 12.67 2.31
CA PRO A 213 -1.15 13.56 2.11
C PRO A 213 -0.86 14.64 1.06
N ASP A 214 -1.89 15.01 0.29
CA ASP A 214 -1.82 16.21 -0.54
C ASP A 214 -2.11 17.49 0.27
N GLU A 215 -1.87 18.65 -0.34
CA GLU A 215 -2.07 19.94 0.34
C GLU A 215 -3.51 20.13 0.81
N ALA A 216 -4.50 19.67 0.05
CA ALA A 216 -5.90 19.76 0.45
C ALA A 216 -6.19 19.00 1.75
N LEU A 217 -5.58 17.82 1.94
CA LEU A 217 -5.73 17.02 3.15
C LEU A 217 -4.93 17.59 4.33
N LEU A 218 -3.70 18.08 4.10
CA LEU A 218 -2.90 18.73 5.14
C LEU A 218 -3.55 20.03 5.62
N ALA A 219 -4.08 20.84 4.71
CA ALA A 219 -4.78 22.07 5.07
C ALA A 219 -6.11 21.78 5.79
N ALA A 220 -6.79 20.67 5.47
CA ALA A 220 -7.97 20.23 6.22
C ALA A 220 -7.61 19.79 7.65
N ALA A 221 -6.48 19.10 7.83
CA ALA A 221 -5.93 18.79 9.15
C ALA A 221 -5.61 20.06 9.95
N GLU A 222 -4.94 21.01 9.31
CA GLU A 222 -4.56 22.29 9.90
C GLU A 222 -5.76 23.13 10.37
N ARG A 223 -6.87 23.11 9.62
CA ARG A 223 -8.11 23.79 9.97
C ARG A 223 -8.99 23.03 10.97
N GLY A 224 -8.54 21.88 11.47
CA GLY A 224 -9.30 21.03 12.40
C GLY A 224 -10.54 20.38 11.76
N GLU A 225 -10.61 20.31 10.43
CA GLU A 225 -11.73 19.71 9.73
C GLU A 225 -11.77 18.18 9.92
N LEU A 226 -10.60 17.57 10.15
CA LEU A 226 -10.50 16.12 10.39
C LEU A 226 -10.89 15.71 11.81
N ASP A 227 -11.25 16.66 12.68
CA ASP A 227 -11.67 16.39 14.06
C ASP A 227 -13.11 15.87 14.15
N ASP A 228 -13.89 15.96 13.07
CA ASP A 228 -15.25 15.42 13.01
C ASP A 228 -15.49 14.52 11.79
N MET A 229 -16.49 13.64 11.91
CA MET A 229 -16.81 12.65 10.88
C MET A 229 -17.29 13.26 9.56
N ARG A 230 -17.80 14.51 9.55
CA ARG A 230 -18.25 15.15 8.31
C ARG A 230 -17.05 15.60 7.49
N GLY A 231 -16.02 16.16 8.14
CA GLY A 231 -14.77 16.50 7.46
C GLY A 231 -13.99 15.28 7.00
N ILE A 232 -13.93 14.22 7.82
CA ILE A 232 -13.35 12.94 7.41
C ILE A 232 -14.08 12.40 6.17
N ARG A 233 -15.42 12.33 6.18
CA ARG A 233 -16.21 11.82 5.05
C ARG A 233 -15.95 12.60 3.77
N ARG A 234 -15.97 13.93 3.84
CA ARG A 234 -15.67 14.80 2.69
C ARG A 234 -14.30 14.51 2.09
N GLN A 235 -13.28 14.34 2.92
CA GLN A 235 -11.92 14.05 2.43
C GLN A 235 -11.82 12.62 1.86
N VAL A 236 -12.45 11.62 2.48
CA VAL A 236 -12.50 10.25 1.96
C VAL A 236 -13.15 10.22 0.58
N GLU A 237 -14.33 10.85 0.40
CA GLU A 237 -15.03 10.92 -0.89
C GLU A 237 -14.16 11.58 -1.97
N ARG A 238 -13.52 12.71 -1.63
CA ARG A 238 -12.57 13.39 -2.54
C ARG A 238 -11.40 12.48 -2.91
N MET A 239 -10.85 11.75 -1.95
CA MET A 239 -9.69 10.89 -2.17
C MET A 239 -10.04 9.67 -3.01
N MET A 240 -11.21 9.07 -2.81
CA MET A 240 -11.71 7.96 -3.62
C MET A 240 -12.00 8.37 -5.07
N ALA A 241 -12.40 9.62 -5.31
CA ALA A 241 -12.59 10.16 -6.66
C ALA A 241 -11.28 10.49 -7.40
N SER A 242 -10.12 10.41 -6.72
CA SER A 242 -8.82 10.67 -7.32
C SER A 242 -8.27 9.44 -8.05
N THR A 243 -7.53 9.66 -9.13
CA THR A 243 -6.79 8.58 -9.83
C THR A 243 -5.79 7.87 -8.92
N ARG A 244 -5.30 8.53 -7.87
CA ARG A 244 -4.42 7.93 -6.84
C ARG A 244 -5.11 6.83 -6.03
N PHE A 245 -6.44 6.76 -6.02
CA PHE A 245 -7.17 5.71 -5.29
C PHE A 245 -6.87 4.32 -5.84
N GLU A 246 -6.66 4.18 -7.16
CA GLU A 246 -6.25 2.90 -7.76
C GLU A 246 -4.94 2.39 -7.15
N THR A 247 -3.95 3.28 -6.93
CA THR A 247 -2.67 2.92 -6.30
C THR A 247 -2.86 2.35 -4.90
N GLY A 248 -3.75 2.95 -4.10
CA GLY A 248 -4.05 2.46 -2.75
C GLY A 248 -4.77 1.12 -2.77
N VAL A 249 -5.74 0.94 -3.65
CA VAL A 249 -6.46 -0.35 -3.81
C VAL A 249 -5.51 -1.45 -4.28
N ARG A 250 -4.63 -1.16 -5.25
CA ARG A 250 -3.57 -2.08 -5.71
C ARG A 250 -2.62 -2.45 -4.57
N ALA A 251 -2.18 -1.48 -3.77
CA ALA A 251 -1.32 -1.72 -2.62
C ALA A 251 -2.00 -2.59 -1.56
N PHE A 252 -3.27 -2.30 -1.25
CA PHE A 252 -4.06 -3.10 -0.30
C PHE A 252 -4.18 -4.55 -0.74
N PHE A 253 -4.58 -4.83 -1.99
CA PHE A 253 -4.72 -6.21 -2.45
C PHE A 253 -3.39 -6.92 -2.66
N THR A 254 -2.35 -6.19 -3.04
CA THR A 254 -0.99 -6.76 -3.07
C THR A 254 -0.59 -7.24 -1.68
N ASP A 255 -0.85 -6.43 -0.65
CA ASP A 255 -0.56 -6.77 0.75
C ASP A 255 -1.48 -7.90 1.23
N MET A 256 -2.80 -7.73 1.17
CA MET A 256 -3.79 -8.68 1.69
C MET A 256 -3.69 -10.07 1.06
N LEU A 257 -3.38 -10.18 -0.24
CA LEU A 257 -3.26 -11.45 -0.94
C LEU A 257 -1.80 -11.96 -1.03
N ALA A 258 -0.86 -11.29 -0.36
CA ALA A 258 0.57 -11.60 -0.38
C ALA A 258 1.14 -11.72 -1.80
N LEU A 259 0.69 -10.85 -2.72
CA LEU A 259 1.14 -10.91 -4.12
C LEU A 259 2.61 -10.51 -4.25
N ASP A 260 3.20 -9.84 -3.27
CA ASP A 260 4.63 -9.53 -3.19
C ASP A 260 5.52 -10.78 -3.05
N ASP A 261 5.02 -11.88 -2.49
CA ASP A 261 5.77 -13.14 -2.36
C ASP A 261 6.15 -13.75 -3.72
N PHE A 262 5.51 -13.31 -4.82
CA PHE A 262 5.93 -13.67 -6.17
C PHE A 262 7.35 -13.23 -6.53
N GLN A 263 7.93 -12.25 -5.82
CA GLN A 263 9.32 -11.82 -6.05
C GLN A 263 10.34 -12.94 -5.81
N THR A 264 9.99 -13.92 -4.97
CA THR A 264 10.86 -15.05 -4.60
C THR A 264 10.19 -16.41 -4.88
N LEU A 265 9.01 -16.41 -5.50
CA LEU A 265 8.28 -17.63 -5.83
C LEU A 265 8.98 -18.37 -6.97
N GLU A 266 9.40 -19.59 -6.68
CA GLU A 266 10.00 -20.50 -7.66
C GLU A 266 9.14 -21.76 -7.84
N LYS A 267 9.07 -22.24 -9.09
CA LYS A 267 8.49 -23.52 -9.47
C LYS A 267 9.54 -24.37 -10.16
N ASP A 268 9.46 -25.68 -10.00
CA ASP A 268 10.35 -26.61 -10.68
C ASP A 268 10.14 -26.49 -12.19
N SER A 269 11.16 -26.01 -12.91
CA SER A 269 11.08 -25.74 -14.34
C SER A 269 11.01 -27.00 -15.19
N SER A 270 11.42 -28.16 -14.67
CA SER A 270 11.26 -29.45 -15.35
C SER A 270 9.81 -29.93 -15.31
N LEU A 271 9.10 -29.64 -14.21
CA LEU A 271 7.69 -30.00 -14.03
C LEU A 271 6.74 -28.93 -14.60
N TYR A 272 7.10 -27.66 -14.50
CA TYR A 272 6.27 -26.50 -14.90
C TYR A 272 7.03 -25.58 -15.87
N PRO A 273 7.38 -26.05 -17.08
CA PRO A 273 8.23 -25.31 -18.01
C PRO A 273 7.62 -23.99 -18.51
N ALA A 274 6.30 -23.83 -18.41
CA ALA A 274 5.61 -22.59 -18.76
C ALA A 274 5.73 -21.51 -17.67
N PHE A 275 6.09 -21.85 -16.43
CA PHE A 275 6.18 -20.89 -15.34
C PHE A 275 7.51 -20.14 -15.40
N SER A 276 7.48 -18.95 -16.01
CA SER A 276 8.60 -18.03 -16.13
C SER A 276 8.42 -16.80 -15.23
N LEU A 277 9.46 -15.96 -15.12
CA LEU A 277 9.34 -14.65 -14.46
C LEU A 277 8.25 -13.77 -15.10
N ALA A 278 8.06 -13.86 -16.42
CA ALA A 278 6.98 -13.16 -17.11
C ALA A 278 5.60 -13.65 -16.65
N VAL A 279 5.42 -14.97 -16.51
CA VAL A 279 4.19 -15.56 -15.97
C VAL A 279 3.97 -15.16 -14.51
N ALA A 280 5.01 -15.15 -13.69
CA ALA A 280 4.94 -14.71 -12.30
C ALA A 280 4.46 -13.24 -12.20
N ASN A 281 5.05 -12.34 -12.99
CA ASN A 281 4.66 -10.93 -13.03
C ASN A 281 3.23 -10.74 -13.56
N ASP A 282 2.88 -11.43 -14.64
CA ASP A 282 1.55 -11.34 -15.23
C ASP A 282 0.49 -11.93 -14.30
N ALA A 283 0.77 -13.02 -13.58
CA ALA A 283 -0.20 -13.59 -12.63
C ALA A 283 -0.61 -12.55 -11.57
N ARG A 284 0.38 -11.86 -10.98
CA ARG A 284 0.13 -10.78 -10.00
C ARG A 284 -0.73 -9.68 -10.62
N GLU A 285 -0.35 -9.23 -11.80
CA GLU A 285 -1.03 -8.12 -12.47
C GLU A 285 -2.44 -8.51 -12.96
N GLN A 286 -2.68 -9.78 -13.33
CA GLN A 286 -4.00 -10.30 -13.69
C GLN A 286 -5.00 -10.13 -12.53
N VAL A 287 -4.60 -10.51 -11.31
CA VAL A 287 -5.45 -10.36 -10.12
C VAL A 287 -5.76 -8.89 -9.89
N LEU A 288 -4.74 -8.03 -9.89
CA LEU A 288 -4.91 -6.60 -9.65
C LEU A 288 -5.81 -5.95 -10.71
N ARG A 289 -5.59 -6.21 -12.01
CA ARG A 289 -6.44 -5.70 -13.09
C ARG A 289 -7.88 -6.16 -12.95
N THR A 290 -8.10 -7.43 -12.61
CA THR A 290 -9.45 -7.98 -12.40
C THR A 290 -10.15 -7.27 -11.24
N LEU A 291 -9.46 -7.07 -10.12
CA LEU A 291 -10.01 -6.39 -8.95
C LEU A 291 -10.28 -4.91 -9.21
N ILE A 292 -9.39 -4.21 -9.90
CA ILE A 292 -9.57 -2.79 -10.23
C ILE A 292 -10.75 -2.61 -11.21
N ASP A 293 -10.81 -3.42 -12.27
CA ASP A 293 -11.93 -3.37 -13.22
C ASP A 293 -13.27 -3.62 -12.49
N MET A 294 -13.33 -4.67 -11.67
CA MET A 294 -14.55 -5.04 -10.95
C MET A 294 -14.97 -3.98 -9.92
N LEU A 295 -14.06 -3.52 -9.07
CA LEU A 295 -14.40 -2.69 -7.91
C LEU A 295 -14.44 -1.19 -8.23
N LEU A 296 -13.58 -0.72 -9.13
CA LEU A 296 -13.43 0.73 -9.40
C LEU A 296 -14.04 1.15 -10.73
N VAL A 297 -14.00 0.30 -11.76
CA VAL A 297 -14.53 0.67 -13.10
C VAL A 297 -16.00 0.27 -13.23
N ARG A 298 -16.33 -0.96 -12.82
CA ARG A 298 -17.68 -1.53 -12.94
C ARG A 298 -18.54 -1.35 -11.69
N GLU A 299 -17.91 -0.97 -10.57
CA GLU A 299 -18.56 -0.80 -9.25
C GLU A 299 -19.41 -2.02 -8.87
N GLU A 300 -18.92 -3.22 -9.17
CA GLU A 300 -19.60 -4.48 -8.86
C GLU A 300 -19.47 -4.84 -7.36
N ASP A 301 -20.28 -5.81 -6.92
CA ASP A 301 -20.25 -6.26 -5.54
C ASP A 301 -18.91 -6.94 -5.24
N TYR A 302 -18.24 -6.54 -4.16
CA TYR A 302 -16.97 -7.14 -3.75
C TYR A 302 -17.05 -8.66 -3.59
N ARG A 303 -18.21 -9.21 -3.23
CA ARG A 303 -18.41 -10.67 -3.08
C ARG A 303 -18.25 -11.43 -4.41
N ASP A 304 -18.36 -10.74 -5.54
CA ASP A 304 -18.18 -11.36 -6.85
C ASP A 304 -16.72 -11.76 -7.12
N ILE A 305 -15.73 -11.32 -6.31
CA ILE A 305 -14.35 -11.84 -6.39
C ILE A 305 -14.27 -13.36 -6.23
N PHE A 306 -15.25 -13.97 -5.55
CA PHE A 306 -15.27 -15.40 -5.25
C PHE A 306 -15.85 -16.25 -6.38
N THR A 307 -16.55 -15.62 -7.33
CA THR A 307 -17.35 -16.32 -8.35
C THR A 307 -17.16 -15.76 -9.76
N THR A 308 -16.50 -14.62 -9.91
CA THR A 308 -16.29 -13.97 -11.21
C THR A 308 -15.56 -14.90 -12.17
N ARG A 309 -16.11 -15.03 -13.38
CA ARG A 309 -15.46 -15.71 -14.52
C ARG A 309 -14.65 -14.73 -15.37
N ARG A 310 -14.80 -13.42 -15.11
CA ARG A 310 -14.18 -12.35 -15.89
C ARG A 310 -12.80 -12.04 -15.32
N THR A 311 -11.86 -11.87 -16.23
CA THR A 311 -10.49 -11.47 -15.93
C THR A 311 -9.88 -10.83 -17.17
N VAL A 312 -8.56 -10.64 -17.14
CA VAL A 312 -7.76 -10.28 -18.29
C VAL A 312 -6.74 -11.38 -18.56
N MET A 313 -6.35 -11.56 -19.81
CA MET A 313 -5.39 -12.57 -20.24
C MET A 313 -4.23 -11.90 -20.95
N SER A 314 -3.01 -12.30 -20.62
CA SER A 314 -1.80 -11.98 -21.36
C SER A 314 -1.36 -13.18 -22.21
N GLY A 315 -0.45 -12.96 -23.15
CA GLY A 315 0.20 -14.04 -23.91
C GLY A 315 0.82 -15.12 -23.02
N PRO A 316 1.72 -14.77 -22.08
CA PRO A 316 2.34 -15.73 -21.15
C PRO A 316 1.32 -16.52 -20.31
N LEU A 317 0.28 -15.85 -19.80
CA LEU A 317 -0.76 -16.53 -19.02
C LEU A 317 -1.61 -17.47 -19.87
N GLY A 318 -1.90 -17.11 -21.12
CA GLY A 318 -2.67 -17.95 -22.05
C GLY A 318 -2.05 -19.35 -22.23
N LEU A 319 -0.72 -19.45 -22.25
CA LEU A 319 0.00 -20.72 -22.30
C LEU A 319 -0.27 -21.59 -21.06
N VAL A 320 -0.25 -20.99 -19.87
CA VAL A 320 -0.48 -21.70 -18.61
C VAL A 320 -1.95 -22.13 -18.47
N TYR A 321 -2.89 -21.23 -18.80
CA TYR A 321 -4.32 -21.51 -18.77
C TYR A 321 -4.79 -22.37 -19.95
N ARG A 322 -3.93 -22.63 -20.95
CA ARG A 322 -4.24 -23.35 -22.19
C ARG A 322 -5.43 -22.75 -22.93
N VAL A 323 -5.48 -21.42 -23.00
CA VAL A 323 -6.49 -20.67 -23.74
C VAL A 323 -5.81 -19.89 -24.87
N PRO A 324 -6.46 -19.72 -26.03
CA PRO A 324 -5.91 -18.92 -27.11
C PRO A 324 -5.69 -17.49 -26.63
N ALA A 325 -4.43 -17.04 -26.53
CA ALA A 325 -4.15 -15.64 -26.26
C ALA A 325 -4.48 -14.83 -27.52
N ALA A 326 -5.49 -13.96 -27.44
CA ALA A 326 -5.88 -13.10 -28.57
C ALA A 326 -4.77 -12.10 -28.96
N SER A 327 -3.81 -11.83 -28.05
CA SER A 327 -2.60 -11.06 -28.32
C SER A 327 -1.35 -11.80 -27.81
N PRO A 328 -0.79 -12.75 -28.59
CA PRO A 328 0.40 -13.52 -28.18
C PRO A 328 1.66 -12.66 -28.07
N SER A 329 1.72 -11.55 -28.82
CA SER A 329 2.87 -10.64 -28.90
C SER A 329 2.91 -9.57 -27.80
N GLY A 330 1.96 -9.57 -26.87
CA GLY A 330 1.95 -8.68 -25.70
C GLY A 330 0.62 -7.95 -25.47
N GLY A 331 0.48 -7.36 -24.29
CA GLY A 331 -0.74 -6.65 -23.88
C GLY A 331 -1.74 -7.54 -23.13
N TRP A 332 -2.81 -6.89 -22.66
CA TRP A 332 -3.87 -7.50 -21.86
C TRP A 332 -5.18 -7.48 -22.64
N VAL A 333 -5.84 -8.63 -22.75
CA VAL A 333 -7.16 -8.73 -23.38
C VAL A 333 -8.21 -9.15 -22.35
N PRO A 334 -9.41 -8.57 -22.35
CA PRO A 334 -10.52 -9.09 -21.55
C PRO A 334 -10.76 -10.57 -21.87
N PHE A 335 -11.00 -11.38 -20.84
CA PHE A 335 -11.24 -12.80 -20.97
C PHE A 335 -12.33 -13.24 -19.98
N GLU A 336 -13.22 -14.11 -20.42
CA GLU A 336 -14.25 -14.70 -19.58
C GLU A 336 -14.16 -16.23 -19.69
N PHE A 337 -13.93 -16.92 -18.56
CA PHE A 337 -13.98 -18.38 -18.54
C PHE A 337 -15.39 -18.87 -18.88
N PRO A 338 -15.57 -19.98 -19.62
CA PRO A 338 -16.89 -20.51 -19.93
C PRO A 338 -17.75 -20.79 -18.69
N GLU A 339 -19.06 -20.81 -18.86
CA GLU A 339 -19.96 -21.24 -17.79
C GLU A 339 -19.63 -22.68 -17.35
N GLY A 340 -19.58 -22.90 -16.03
CA GLY A 340 -19.18 -24.19 -15.45
C GLY A 340 -17.67 -24.45 -15.42
N ASP A 341 -16.82 -23.54 -15.90
CA ASP A 341 -15.37 -23.68 -15.79
C ASP A 341 -14.93 -23.63 -14.30
N PRO A 342 -14.02 -24.51 -13.86
CA PRO A 342 -13.53 -24.54 -12.48
C PRO A 342 -12.66 -23.33 -12.10
N ARG A 343 -12.31 -22.45 -13.05
CA ARG A 343 -11.43 -21.28 -12.84
C ARG A 343 -12.19 -19.97 -12.54
N ALA A 344 -13.37 -20.10 -11.95
CA ALA A 344 -14.12 -18.95 -11.43
C ALA A 344 -13.55 -18.49 -10.08
N GLY A 345 -13.49 -17.18 -9.86
CA GLY A 345 -13.04 -16.54 -8.63
C GLY A 345 -11.51 -16.45 -8.46
N ILE A 346 -11.06 -15.49 -7.65
CA ILE A 346 -9.62 -15.22 -7.46
C ILE A 346 -8.87 -16.41 -6.81
N GLN A 347 -9.56 -17.30 -6.10
CA GLN A 347 -8.93 -18.46 -5.44
C GLN A 347 -8.47 -19.54 -6.43
N THR A 348 -8.98 -19.49 -7.67
CA THR A 348 -8.68 -20.47 -8.71
C THR A 348 -7.70 -19.92 -9.75
N GLN A 349 -7.44 -18.60 -9.72
CA GLN A 349 -6.44 -17.95 -10.57
C GLN A 349 -5.02 -18.39 -10.20
N LEU A 350 -4.13 -18.32 -11.19
CA LEU A 350 -2.74 -18.76 -11.10
C LEU A 350 -2.02 -18.15 -9.90
N SER A 351 -2.27 -16.87 -9.60
CA SER A 351 -1.70 -16.19 -8.44
C SER A 351 -1.93 -16.92 -7.14
N PHE A 352 -3.19 -17.23 -6.85
CA PHE A 352 -3.56 -17.87 -5.59
C PHE A 352 -3.07 -19.32 -5.53
N VAL A 353 -3.22 -20.09 -6.61
CA VAL A 353 -2.84 -21.51 -6.59
C VAL A 353 -1.32 -21.71 -6.61
N ALA A 354 -0.56 -20.81 -7.24
CA ALA A 354 0.89 -20.87 -7.29
C ALA A 354 1.54 -20.46 -5.96
N LEU A 355 1.08 -19.37 -5.33
CA LEU A 355 1.56 -18.95 -4.00
C LEU A 355 1.34 -20.02 -2.93
N HIS A 356 0.20 -20.71 -3.00
CA HIS A 356 -0.21 -21.68 -1.98
C HIS A 356 0.04 -23.13 -2.44
N SER A 357 1.20 -23.38 -3.04
CA SER A 357 1.67 -24.71 -3.43
C SER A 357 3.18 -24.84 -3.31
N HIS A 358 3.68 -26.07 -3.29
CA HIS A 358 5.13 -26.32 -3.29
C HIS A 358 5.73 -26.03 -4.68
N PRO A 359 7.07 -25.90 -4.80
CA PRO A 359 7.72 -25.70 -6.09
C PRO A 359 7.43 -26.82 -7.10
N GLY A 360 7.41 -28.08 -6.65
CA GLY A 360 7.21 -29.26 -7.49
C GLY A 360 5.80 -29.85 -7.47
N LYS A 361 4.93 -29.50 -6.51
CA LYS A 361 3.61 -30.15 -6.36
C LYS A 361 2.52 -29.24 -5.82
N SER A 362 1.29 -29.56 -6.20
CA SER A 362 0.07 -28.92 -5.67
C SER A 362 -0.09 -29.19 -4.16
N SER A 363 -0.73 -28.27 -3.43
CA SER A 363 -0.98 -28.44 -2.00
C SER A 363 -2.39 -27.95 -1.60
N PRO A 364 -3.36 -28.87 -1.42
CA PRO A 364 -4.66 -28.52 -0.86
C PRO A 364 -4.55 -27.93 0.55
N THR A 365 -3.58 -28.40 1.35
CA THR A 365 -3.35 -27.93 2.72
C THR A 365 -2.92 -26.46 2.76
N LEU A 366 -1.94 -26.05 1.93
CA LEU A 366 -1.50 -24.66 1.89
C LEU A 366 -2.61 -23.73 1.37
N ARG A 367 -3.39 -24.15 0.36
CA ARG A 367 -4.56 -23.39 -0.11
C ARG A 367 -5.65 -23.27 0.96
N GLY A 368 -5.94 -24.36 1.66
CA GLY A 368 -6.91 -24.35 2.76
C GLY A 368 -6.48 -23.43 3.90
N LYS A 369 -5.19 -23.46 4.27
CA LYS A 369 -4.62 -22.53 5.25
C LYS A 369 -4.78 -21.08 4.79
N ALA A 370 -4.42 -20.77 3.55
CA ALA A 370 -4.54 -19.44 2.98
C ALA A 370 -5.98 -18.90 3.00
N ILE A 371 -6.97 -19.73 2.65
CA ILE A 371 -8.39 -19.33 2.75
C ILE A 371 -8.74 -18.98 4.21
N ARG A 372 -8.36 -19.84 5.16
CA ARG A 372 -8.67 -19.63 6.58
C ARG A 372 -8.03 -18.36 7.14
N GLU A 373 -6.77 -18.12 6.80
CA GLU A 373 -5.99 -16.99 7.33
C GLU A 373 -6.28 -15.67 6.61
N LEU A 374 -6.28 -15.66 5.27
CA LEU A 374 -6.44 -14.44 4.47
C LEU A 374 -7.90 -13.99 4.35
N LEU A 375 -8.85 -14.93 4.30
CA LEU A 375 -10.25 -14.61 3.95
C LEU A 375 -11.23 -14.79 5.11
N LEU A 376 -10.95 -15.69 6.05
CA LEU A 376 -11.85 -16.02 7.15
C LEU A 376 -11.38 -15.48 8.51
N CYS A 377 -10.24 -14.76 8.55
CA CYS A 377 -9.63 -14.23 9.78
C CYS A 377 -9.43 -15.29 10.87
N GLN A 378 -9.07 -16.52 10.48
CA GLN A 378 -8.80 -17.63 11.40
C GLN A 378 -7.31 -17.91 11.48
N ARG A 379 -6.82 -18.27 12.67
CA ARG A 379 -5.44 -18.78 12.83
C ARG A 379 -5.41 -20.28 12.63
N VAL A 380 -4.51 -20.76 11.76
CA VAL A 380 -4.19 -22.19 11.68
C VAL A 380 -2.93 -22.43 12.51
N PRO A 381 -2.99 -23.23 13.60
CA PRO A 381 -1.83 -23.49 14.43
C PRO A 381 -0.78 -24.32 13.67
N ASP A 382 0.48 -24.18 14.06
CA ASP A 382 1.55 -25.03 13.56
C ASP A 382 1.27 -26.50 13.89
N PRO A 383 1.69 -27.45 13.03
CA PRO A 383 1.50 -28.86 13.31
C PRO A 383 2.23 -29.26 14.61
N PRO A 384 1.68 -30.17 15.41
CA PRO A 384 2.38 -30.69 16.58
C PRO A 384 3.73 -31.31 16.18
N GLY A 385 4.78 -31.04 16.95
CA GLY A 385 6.12 -31.57 16.66
C GLY A 385 6.25 -33.10 16.73
N SER A 386 5.21 -33.80 17.21
CA SER A 386 5.13 -35.25 17.29
C SER A 386 4.48 -35.92 16.07
N VAL A 387 4.13 -35.18 15.03
CA VAL A 387 3.55 -35.75 13.80
C VAL A 387 4.67 -36.26 12.90
N ASN A 388 4.69 -37.57 12.63
CA ASN A 388 5.58 -38.19 11.65
C ASN A 388 5.00 -38.04 10.24
N PHE A 389 5.60 -37.19 9.42
CA PHE A 389 5.17 -36.94 8.03
C PHE A 389 5.62 -38.03 7.05
N ASP A 390 6.53 -38.93 7.43
CA ASP A 390 6.98 -40.04 6.57
C ASP A 390 5.88 -41.07 6.32
N LEU A 391 4.84 -41.09 7.16
CA LEU A 391 3.69 -42.01 7.03
C LEU A 391 2.71 -41.64 5.90
N PHE A 392 2.84 -40.45 5.30
CA PHE A 392 1.88 -39.93 4.31
C PHE A 392 2.52 -39.55 2.96
N ASN A 393 3.82 -39.79 2.80
CA ASN A 393 4.46 -39.73 1.49
C ASN A 393 4.36 -41.12 0.84
N ASP A 394 3.19 -41.47 0.31
CA ASP A 394 3.10 -42.54 -0.70
C ASP A 394 3.63 -41.95 -2.02
N PRO A 395 4.72 -42.49 -2.61
CA PRO A 395 5.41 -41.89 -3.76
C PRO A 395 4.57 -41.72 -5.03
#